data_AF-A0A3B3WRQ7-F1
#
_entry.id   AF-A0A3B3WRQ7-F1
#
_cell.length_a   1.000
_cell.length_b   1.000
_cell.length_c   1.000
_cell.angle_alpha   90.00
_cell.angle_beta   90.00
_cell.angle_gamma   90.00
#
_symmetry.space_group_name_H-M   'P 1'
#
loop_
_entity.id
_entity.type
_entity.pdbx_description
1 polymer ?
#
loop_
_entity_poly.entity_id
_entity_poly.type
_entity_poly.pdbx_seq_one_letter_code
_entity_poly.pdbx_strand_id
1 'polypeptide(L)'
;MADRDNMPYTNAVIHEIQRMGNIIPLNVPRIASKDTTLAKYTIPKGTLILAPLHSVLHDESVWETPHSFNPQHFLDQDGKFKKREAFMPFSAGKRVCLGEQLARMELFLFFTSLLQRFKFSPPAGEQPSLEYKMAGTRSPKPYRLCAVPR
;
A
#
# COMPACT_ATOMS: atom_id res chain seq x y z
N MET A 1 18.78 -7.24 2.37
CA MET A 1 18.19 -6.22 1.47
C MET A 1 18.60 -6.40 0.02
N ALA A 2 19.84 -6.80 -0.29
CA ALA A 2 20.29 -7.06 -1.66
C ALA A 2 19.41 -8.07 -2.41
N ASP A 3 18.88 -9.08 -1.71
CA ASP A 3 18.00 -10.10 -2.32
C ASP A 3 16.72 -9.51 -2.93
N ARG A 4 16.22 -8.38 -2.40
CA ARG A 4 15.01 -7.74 -2.90
C ARG A 4 15.12 -7.38 -4.38
N ASP A 5 16.30 -6.92 -4.80
CA ASP A 5 16.52 -6.47 -6.17
C ASP A 5 16.57 -7.66 -7.15
N ASN A 6 16.81 -8.88 -6.64
CA ASN A 6 16.75 -10.15 -7.38
C ASN A 6 15.41 -10.88 -7.24
N MET A 7 14.42 -10.32 -6.51
CA MET A 7 13.10 -10.91 -6.27
C MET A 7 11.97 -10.00 -6.77
N PRO A 8 11.93 -9.66 -8.08
CA PRO A 8 11.03 -8.65 -8.61
C PRO A 8 9.55 -8.97 -8.37
N TYR A 9 9.15 -10.24 -8.54
CA TYR A 9 7.78 -10.66 -8.30
C TYR A 9 7.35 -10.54 -6.83
N THR A 10 8.23 -10.91 -5.89
CA THR A 10 7.95 -10.74 -4.45
C THR A 10 7.81 -9.26 -4.10
N ASN A 11 8.69 -8.42 -4.65
CA ASN A 11 8.63 -6.98 -4.43
C ASN A 11 7.34 -6.39 -5.01
N ALA A 12 6.92 -6.83 -6.20
CA ALA A 12 5.66 -6.44 -6.82
C ALA A 12 4.43 -6.85 -5.98
N VAL A 13 4.42 -8.08 -5.45
CA VAL A 13 3.35 -8.55 -4.55
C VAL A 13 3.25 -7.69 -3.29
N ILE A 14 4.37 -7.36 -2.64
CA ILE A 14 4.37 -6.50 -1.44
C ILE A 14 3.83 -5.11 -1.77
N HIS A 15 4.22 -4.52 -2.91
CA HIS A 15 3.72 -3.22 -3.33
C HIS A 15 2.22 -3.25 -3.62
N GLU A 16 1.73 -4.30 -4.28
CA GLU A 16 0.31 -4.47 -4.55
C GLU A 16 -0.50 -4.69 -3.27
N ILE A 17 0.04 -5.40 -2.27
CA ILE A 17 -0.56 -5.51 -0.93
C ILE A 17 -0.73 -4.12 -0.31
N GLN A 18 0.29 -3.26 -0.38
CA GLN A 18 0.20 -1.90 0.16
C GLN A 18 -0.82 -1.04 -0.60
N ARG A 19 -0.85 -1.13 -1.95
CA ARG A 19 -1.78 -0.36 -2.79
C ARG A 19 -3.23 -0.75 -2.51
N MET A 20 -3.54 -2.04 -2.54
CA MET A 20 -4.90 -2.55 -2.37
C MET A 20 -5.36 -2.52 -0.90
N GLY A 21 -4.43 -2.82 0.02
CA GLY A 21 -4.68 -2.73 1.46
C GLY A 21 -5.04 -1.31 1.88
N ASN A 22 -4.36 -0.30 1.31
CA ASN A 22 -4.65 1.12 1.50
C ASN A 22 -4.95 1.47 2.97
N ILE A 23 -3.99 1.17 3.85
CA ILE A 23 -4.15 1.16 5.31
C ILE A 23 -4.51 2.56 5.86
N ILE A 24 -4.14 3.65 5.19
CA ILE A 24 -4.46 5.03 5.59
C ILE A 24 -5.17 5.75 4.43
N PRO A 25 -6.43 5.43 4.12
CA PRO A 25 -7.09 5.87 2.89
C PRO A 25 -7.30 7.39 2.82
N LEU A 26 -7.54 8.04 3.96
CA LEU A 26 -7.77 9.49 4.05
C LEU A 26 -6.50 10.30 4.30
N ASN A 27 -5.34 9.64 4.41
CA ASN A 27 -4.08 10.24 4.85
C ASN A 27 -4.19 10.90 6.25
N VAL A 28 -3.09 11.49 6.72
CA VAL A 28 -3.08 12.29 7.95
C VAL A 28 -3.45 13.74 7.60
N PRO A 29 -4.43 14.35 8.29
CA PRO A 29 -4.83 15.72 8.03
C PRO A 29 -3.65 16.72 8.10
N ARG A 30 -3.75 17.79 7.31
CA ARG A 30 -2.78 18.88 7.26
C ARG A 30 -3.50 20.21 7.42
N ILE A 31 -2.76 21.26 7.79
CA ILE A 31 -3.29 22.62 7.85
C ILE A 31 -2.44 23.51 6.95
N ALA A 32 -3.08 24.34 6.13
CA ALA A 32 -2.40 25.36 5.35
C ALA A 32 -1.71 26.36 6.28
N SER A 33 -0.37 26.43 6.26
CA SER A 33 0.40 27.31 7.16
C SER A 33 0.36 28.78 6.77
N LYS A 34 -0.04 29.06 5.53
CA LYS A 34 -0.24 30.37 4.93
C LYS A 34 -1.27 30.26 3.80
N ASP A 35 -1.80 31.40 3.36
CA ASP A 35 -2.61 31.47 2.15
C ASP A 35 -1.80 30.89 0.97
N THR A 36 -2.42 30.03 0.19
CA THR A 36 -1.79 29.35 -0.93
C THR A 36 -2.80 29.13 -2.06
N THR A 37 -2.31 28.67 -3.20
CA THR A 37 -3.14 28.42 -4.38
C THR A 37 -2.93 26.97 -4.81
N LEU A 38 -4.03 26.25 -5.02
CA LEU A 38 -4.02 24.92 -5.62
C LEU A 38 -4.84 24.96 -6.91
N ALA A 39 -4.18 24.75 -8.05
CA ALA A 39 -4.75 25.00 -9.37
C ALA A 39 -5.33 26.42 -9.46
N LYS A 40 -6.65 26.55 -9.63
CA LYS A 40 -7.37 27.84 -9.71
C LYS A 40 -7.96 28.31 -8.37
N TYR A 41 -7.79 27.55 -7.28
CA TYR A 41 -8.43 27.82 -6.00
C TYR A 41 -7.46 28.41 -4.99
N THR A 42 -7.89 29.47 -4.31
CA THR A 42 -7.19 30.02 -3.15
C THR A 42 -7.58 29.21 -1.91
N ILE A 43 -6.57 28.73 -1.17
CA ILE A 43 -6.71 28.02 0.09
C ILE A 43 -6.19 28.95 1.20
N PRO A 44 -7.08 29.51 2.04
CA PRO A 44 -6.68 30.36 3.16
C PRO A 44 -5.81 29.62 4.18
N LYS A 45 -4.94 30.36 4.87
CA LYS A 45 -4.22 29.91 6.07
C LYS A 45 -5.21 29.34 7.09
N GLY A 46 -4.83 28.26 7.74
CA GLY A 46 -5.67 27.59 8.74
C GLY A 46 -6.65 26.57 8.15
N THR A 47 -6.79 26.50 6.83
CA THR A 47 -7.65 25.49 6.18
C THR A 47 -7.14 24.08 6.45
N LEU A 48 -8.03 23.21 6.95
CA LEU A 48 -7.80 21.77 7.06
C LEU A 48 -7.78 21.14 5.66
N ILE A 49 -6.72 20.41 5.34
CA ILE A 49 -6.54 19.73 4.06
C ILE A 49 -6.50 18.22 4.31
N LEU A 50 -7.39 17.51 3.63
CA LEU A 50 -7.34 16.07 3.46
C LEU A 50 -6.84 15.78 2.05
N ALA A 51 -5.85 14.90 1.93
CA ALA A 51 -5.31 14.44 0.66
C ALA A 51 -5.50 12.92 0.57
N PRO A 52 -6.69 12.45 0.18
CA PRO A 52 -7.03 11.03 0.24
C PRO A 52 -6.08 10.19 -0.62
N LEU A 53 -5.32 9.30 -0.01
CA LEU A 53 -4.45 8.38 -0.74
C LEU A 53 -5.26 7.38 -1.57
N HIS A 54 -6.49 7.09 -1.13
CA HIS A 54 -7.38 6.19 -1.85
C HIS A 54 -7.61 6.62 -3.30
N SER A 55 -7.82 7.92 -3.55
CA SER A 55 -8.09 8.41 -4.90
C SER A 55 -6.92 8.18 -5.85
N VAL A 56 -5.68 8.22 -5.35
CA VAL A 56 -4.49 8.01 -6.17
C VAL A 56 -4.18 6.51 -6.32
N LEU A 57 -4.34 5.73 -5.25
CA LEU A 57 -4.03 4.30 -5.25
C LEU A 57 -5.06 3.44 -6.00
N HIS A 58 -6.23 4.00 -6.32
CA HIS A 58 -7.32 3.36 -7.08
C HIS A 58 -7.74 4.19 -8.32
N ASP A 59 -6.91 5.15 -8.76
CA ASP A 59 -7.18 5.97 -9.94
C ASP A 59 -7.30 5.09 -11.20
N GLU A 60 -8.50 5.01 -11.77
CA GLU A 60 -8.79 4.16 -12.94
C GLU A 60 -8.10 4.65 -14.22
N SER A 61 -7.61 5.90 -14.24
CA SER A 61 -6.79 6.41 -15.34
C SER A 61 -5.32 5.98 -15.25
N VAL A 62 -4.90 5.48 -14.08
CA VAL A 62 -3.49 5.14 -13.80
C VAL A 62 -3.29 3.64 -13.59
N TRP A 63 -4.22 2.94 -12.94
CA TRP A 63 -4.11 1.52 -12.65
C TRP A 63 -4.99 0.72 -13.62
N GLU A 64 -4.41 -0.31 -14.24
CA GLU A 64 -5.09 -1.11 -15.26
C GLU A 64 -6.23 -1.94 -14.67
N THR A 65 -6.06 -2.43 -13.42
CA THR A 65 -7.08 -3.20 -12.68
C THR A 65 -7.18 -2.71 -11.22
N PRO A 66 -7.68 -1.48 -10.97
CA PRO A 66 -7.56 -0.81 -9.68
C PRO A 66 -8.25 -1.55 -8.53
N HIS A 67 -9.33 -2.27 -8.84
CA HIS A 67 -10.15 -2.99 -7.86
C HIS A 67 -9.78 -4.47 -7.70
N SER A 68 -8.79 -4.95 -8.47
CA SER A 68 -8.30 -6.34 -8.40
C SER A 68 -6.90 -6.37 -7.79
N PHE A 69 -6.57 -7.45 -7.09
CA PHE A 69 -5.20 -7.70 -6.66
C PHE A 69 -4.35 -8.14 -7.86
N ASN A 70 -3.49 -7.25 -8.35
CA ASN A 70 -2.69 -7.52 -9.54
C ASN A 70 -1.23 -7.08 -9.38
N PRO A 71 -0.31 -8.00 -9.04
CA PRO A 71 1.13 -7.69 -8.97
C PRO A 71 1.73 -7.16 -10.28
N GLN A 72 1.10 -7.41 -11.43
CA GLN A 72 1.57 -6.92 -12.73
C GLN A 72 1.62 -5.39 -12.81
N HIS A 73 0.88 -4.66 -11.98
CA HIS A 73 0.98 -3.20 -11.88
C HIS A 73 2.41 -2.69 -11.58
N PHE A 74 3.25 -3.55 -10.98
CA PHE A 74 4.61 -3.23 -10.57
C PHE A 74 5.68 -4.02 -11.35
N LEU A 75 5.32 -4.62 -12.48
CA LEU A 75 6.24 -5.35 -13.35
C LEU A 75 6.21 -4.76 -14.76
N ASP A 76 7.38 -4.62 -15.37
CA ASP A 76 7.48 -4.30 -16.80
C ASP A 76 7.34 -5.55 -17.68
N GLN A 77 7.48 -5.37 -19.00
CA GLN A 77 7.33 -6.45 -19.99
C GLN A 77 8.42 -7.54 -19.84
N ASP A 78 9.57 -7.21 -19.25
CA ASP A 78 10.67 -8.14 -19.00
C ASP A 78 10.54 -8.81 -17.61
N GLY A 79 9.46 -8.52 -16.87
CA GLY A 79 9.24 -9.02 -15.51
C GLY A 79 10.13 -8.37 -14.45
N LYS A 80 10.75 -7.23 -14.76
CA LYS A 80 11.52 -6.45 -13.77
C LYS A 80 10.58 -5.57 -12.96
N PHE A 81 10.97 -5.31 -11.72
CA PHE A 81 10.20 -4.46 -10.83
C PHE A 81 10.22 -3.00 -11.31
N LYS A 82 9.04 -2.40 -11.47
CA LYS A 82 8.85 -1.01 -11.86
C LYS A 82 8.02 -0.27 -10.80
N LYS A 83 8.63 0.71 -10.13
CA LYS A 83 7.90 1.61 -9.22
C LYS A 83 7.01 2.56 -10.03
N ARG A 84 5.75 2.71 -9.62
CA ARG A 84 4.78 3.67 -10.19
C ARG A 84 4.82 4.98 -9.39
N GLU A 85 4.75 6.13 -10.04
CA GLU A 85 4.72 7.43 -9.33
C GLU A 85 3.46 7.60 -8.48
N ALA A 86 2.31 7.11 -8.96
CA ALA A 86 1.05 7.08 -8.21
C ALA A 86 1.08 6.15 -6.98
N PHE A 87 2.14 5.36 -6.79
CA PHE A 87 2.30 4.56 -5.59
C PHE A 87 2.80 5.40 -4.41
N MET A 88 1.86 6.00 -3.69
CA MET A 88 2.13 6.89 -2.54
C MET A 88 1.51 6.42 -1.21
N PRO A 89 1.68 5.16 -0.77
CA PRO A 89 1.10 4.70 0.50
C PRO A 89 1.70 5.39 1.74
N PHE A 90 2.83 6.09 1.59
CA PHE A 90 3.54 6.82 2.64
C PHE A 90 3.35 8.34 2.56
N SER A 91 2.39 8.80 1.75
CA SER A 91 2.20 10.21 1.39
C SER A 91 3.43 10.82 0.69
N ALA A 92 3.56 12.15 0.69
CA ALA A 92 4.58 12.89 -0.03
C ALA A 92 4.96 14.20 0.69
N GLY A 93 6.03 14.84 0.19
CA GLY A 93 6.50 16.14 0.68
C GLY A 93 7.19 16.09 2.05
N LYS A 94 7.31 17.24 2.71
CA LYS A 94 8.04 17.40 4.00
C LYS A 94 7.50 16.55 5.16
N ARG A 95 6.30 15.98 5.01
CA ARG A 95 5.63 15.12 6.00
C ARG A 95 5.36 13.72 5.44
N VAL A 96 6.14 13.30 4.44
CA VAL A 96 6.23 11.88 4.03
C VAL A 96 6.59 11.03 5.25
N CYS A 97 6.10 9.79 5.29
CA CYS A 97 6.36 8.89 6.41
C CYS A 97 7.86 8.73 6.65
N LEU A 98 8.34 9.22 7.79
CA LEU A 98 9.74 9.06 8.20
C LEU A 98 10.15 7.59 8.30
N GLY A 99 9.19 6.72 8.64
CA GLY A 99 9.39 5.27 8.77
C GLY A 99 9.34 4.49 7.46
N GLU A 100 9.22 5.12 6.28
CA GLU A 100 9.06 4.41 5.00
C GLU A 100 10.18 3.38 4.77
N GLN A 101 11.44 3.74 5.02
CA GLN A 101 12.57 2.84 4.79
C GLN A 101 12.53 1.62 5.73
N LEU A 102 12.22 1.84 7.01
CA LEU A 102 12.06 0.78 8.00
C LEU A 102 10.89 -0.14 7.63
N ALA A 103 9.73 0.43 7.30
CA ALA A 103 8.55 -0.32 6.89
C ALA A 103 8.82 -1.19 5.65
N ARG A 104 9.53 -0.66 4.64
CA ARG A 104 9.93 -1.44 3.45
C ARG A 104 10.86 -2.60 3.80
N MET A 105 11.75 -2.39 4.76
CA MET A 105 12.63 -3.45 5.25
C MET A 105 11.83 -4.54 5.97
N GLU A 106 11.00 -4.16 6.93
CA GLU A 106 10.17 -5.07 7.70
C GLU A 106 9.23 -5.88 6.81
N LEU A 107 8.49 -5.21 5.91
CA LEU A 107 7.58 -5.88 4.98
C LEU A 107 8.30 -6.94 4.16
N PHE A 108 9.46 -6.62 3.60
CA PHE A 108 10.21 -7.57 2.78
C PHE A 108 10.75 -8.74 3.62
N LEU A 109 11.41 -8.45 4.74
CA LEU A 109 12.05 -9.47 5.58
C LEU A 109 11.01 -10.40 6.21
N PHE A 110 9.93 -9.86 6.80
CA PHE A 110 8.90 -10.70 7.42
C PHE A 110 8.13 -11.51 6.37
N PHE A 111 7.72 -10.89 5.26
CA PHE A 111 6.96 -11.57 4.22
C PHE A 111 7.75 -12.73 3.62
N THR A 112 9.01 -12.49 3.23
CA THR A 112 9.88 -13.54 2.67
C THR A 112 10.21 -14.61 3.68
N SER A 113 10.57 -14.25 4.93
CA SER A 113 10.91 -15.23 5.97
C SER A 113 9.73 -16.15 6.31
N LEU A 114 8.52 -15.59 6.37
CA LEU A 114 7.30 -16.36 6.64
C LEU A 114 6.98 -17.31 5.49
N LEU A 115 6.95 -16.83 4.24
CA LEU A 115 6.65 -17.66 3.06
C LEU A 115 7.76 -18.65 2.70
N GLN A 116 9.00 -18.36 3.08
CA GLN A 116 10.11 -19.30 2.92
C GLN A 116 9.90 -20.54 3.78
N ARG A 117 9.36 -20.39 5.00
CA ARG A 117 9.24 -21.47 5.99
C ARG A 117 7.87 -22.11 6.04
N PHE A 118 6.81 -21.39 5.70
CA PHE A 118 5.44 -21.85 5.85
C PHE A 118 4.65 -21.72 4.54
N LYS A 119 3.75 -22.69 4.34
CA LYS A 119 2.64 -22.58 3.40
C LYS A 119 1.41 -22.12 4.19
N PHE A 120 0.80 -21.02 3.73
CA PHE A 120 -0.43 -20.50 4.32
C PHE A 120 -1.66 -20.95 3.54
N SER A 121 -2.73 -21.31 4.25
CA SER A 121 -4.03 -21.61 3.68
C SER A 121 -5.14 -21.21 4.65
N PRO A 122 -6.39 -21.01 4.19
CA PRO A 122 -7.50 -20.95 5.11
C PRO A 122 -7.69 -22.31 5.83
N PRO A 123 -8.31 -22.32 7.02
CA PRO A 123 -8.82 -23.55 7.61
C PRO A 123 -9.83 -24.25 6.69
N ALA A 124 -9.98 -25.57 6.86
CA ALA A 124 -10.93 -26.34 6.05
C ALA A 124 -12.37 -25.80 6.22
N GLY A 125 -13.03 -25.49 5.10
CA GLY A 125 -14.39 -24.95 5.08
C GLY A 125 -14.51 -23.46 5.38
N GLU A 126 -13.40 -22.74 5.60
CA GLU A 126 -13.40 -21.30 5.83
C GLU A 126 -12.88 -20.51 4.62
N GLN A 127 -13.42 -19.32 4.40
CA GLN A 127 -12.89 -18.34 3.44
C GLN A 127 -12.79 -16.97 4.12
N PRO A 128 -11.60 -16.35 4.16
CA PRO A 128 -11.45 -15.00 4.72
C PRO A 128 -12.29 -14.00 3.93
N SER A 129 -13.01 -13.14 4.65
CA SER A 129 -13.69 -12.00 4.03
C SER A 129 -12.67 -10.95 3.57
N LEU A 130 -12.91 -10.35 2.41
CA LEU A 130 -12.16 -9.17 1.93
C LEU A 130 -12.68 -7.85 2.54
N GLU A 131 -13.73 -7.92 3.36
CA GLU A 131 -14.22 -6.77 4.11
C GLU A 131 -13.22 -6.33 5.19
N TYR A 132 -13.28 -5.05 5.52
CA TYR A 132 -12.34 -4.40 6.42
C TYR A 132 -13.06 -3.63 7.51
N LYS A 133 -12.36 -3.41 8.62
CA LYS A 133 -12.73 -2.46 9.65
C LYS A 133 -12.06 -1.13 9.32
N MET A 134 -12.87 -0.07 9.24
CA MET A 134 -12.38 1.29 9.06
C MET A 134 -12.40 2.01 10.43
N ALA A 135 -11.23 2.41 10.91
CA ALA A 135 -11.05 3.28 12.08
C ALA A 135 -10.02 4.37 11.74
N GLY A 136 -9.02 4.63 12.59
CA GLY A 136 -7.87 5.47 12.21
C GLY A 136 -7.07 4.89 11.04
N THR A 137 -7.05 3.55 10.93
CA THR A 137 -6.50 2.80 9.79
C THR A 137 -7.51 1.78 9.29
N ARG A 138 -7.32 1.32 8.05
CA ARG A 138 -8.02 0.18 7.45
C ARG A 138 -7.30 -1.10 7.83
N SER A 139 -8.02 -2.05 8.38
CA SER A 139 -7.52 -3.38 8.74
C SER A 139 -8.50 -4.47 8.27
N PRO A 140 -8.03 -5.67 7.91
CA PRO A 140 -8.94 -6.77 7.58
C PRO A 140 -9.82 -7.11 8.79
N LYS A 141 -11.05 -7.60 8.54
CA LYS A 141 -11.81 -8.26 9.62
C LYS A 141 -11.00 -9.45 10.16
N PRO A 142 -11.15 -9.83 11.44
CA PRO A 142 -10.45 -10.99 12.00
C PRO A 142 -10.67 -12.24 11.13
N TYR A 143 -9.58 -12.93 10.80
CA TYR A 143 -9.58 -14.16 10.04
C TYR A 143 -8.56 -15.14 10.62
N ARG A 144 -8.74 -16.43 10.32
CA ARG A 144 -7.82 -17.49 10.70
C ARG A 144 -7.10 -18.01 9.46
N LEU A 145 -5.92 -18.56 9.69
CA LEU A 145 -5.09 -19.19 8.68
C LEU A 145 -4.32 -20.36 9.31
N CYS A 146 -4.06 -21.39 8.51
CA CYS A 146 -3.15 -22.46 8.83
C CYS A 146 -1.75 -22.09 8.31
N ALA A 147 -0.72 -22.26 9.15
CA ALA A 147 0.67 -22.11 8.75
C ALA A 147 1.35 -23.49 8.88
N VAL A 148 1.56 -24.17 7.75
CA VAL A 148 2.16 -25.50 7.72
C VAL A 148 3.62 -25.38 7.27
N PRO A 149 4.61 -25.93 7.98
CA PRO A 149 6.00 -25.95 7.53
C PRO A 149 6.13 -26.50 6.10
N ARG A 150 7.01 -25.92 5.30
CA ARG A 150 7.31 -26.36 3.94
C ARG A 150 8.24 -27.56 3.90
#